data_AF-A0A550BWQ4-F1
#
_entry.id   AF-A0A550BWQ4-F1
#
_cell.length_a   1.000
_cell.length_b   1.000
_cell.length_c   1.000
_cell.angle_alpha   90.00
_cell.angle_beta   90.00
_cell.angle_gamma   90.00
#
_symmetry.space_group_name_H-M   'P 1'
#
loop_
_entity.id
_entity.type
_entity.pdbx_description
1 polymer ?
#
loop_
_entity_poly.entity_id
_entity_poly.type
_entity_poly.pdbx_seq_one_letter_code
_entity_poly.pdbx_strand_id
1 'polypeptide(L)'
;MQLLTLTLFAAVLSATARPVRRAVDPALVPDFGVKANVNPTGTGDCDGIAGADGTPVKIPCQCPPDRDSFIQSLDANVAAGKVVNNPSVAVTFPEDNSTESQIARIQASLVTLQNLEGPGKGCPAASTTLLAQQKALGAGGSADTGAVAAVAPGSSAATSAAATSAAATSAATSTASGSSTSTTVDPALVPEFGLEAGLNPTGTGDCDGITGADGTPVKIPCQCPPDRDSFIQSLEANVAAGKVVNNPSVAVTFPEDNSTESQIARIQASLVTLQNLEGPGKGCPAASTTLLAQQKALAAGGSTDDGAVAVAASGSSAATSAAETSAAAATSPASASSSTAAGSSTSTTVDPALVPDLGLQAGLNPTGTGDCDGVAGANGQPIKIPCQCPPDQDTFIQSLTANVAAGVAVNNPDVAVTFPTGDTPEDQVGRIQASLVTLQNLEGPGKGCPAASTTLLAQMKALQGQ
;
A
#
# COMPACT_ATOMS: atom_id res chain seq x y z
N MET A 1 60.12 -56.29 11.30
CA MET A 1 59.56 -56.04 12.64
C MET A 1 59.38 -54.53 12.78
N GLN A 2 58.33 -53.90 12.23
CA GLN A 2 56.89 -54.12 12.42
C GLN A 2 56.50 -53.97 13.89
N LEU A 3 56.10 -52.74 14.26
CA LEU A 3 54.95 -52.53 15.13
C LEU A 3 54.37 -51.13 14.87
N LEU A 4 53.20 -51.21 14.24
CA LEU A 4 52.27 -50.16 13.89
C LEU A 4 51.43 -49.88 15.14
N THR A 5 51.38 -48.64 15.63
CA THR A 5 50.42 -48.25 16.69
C THR A 5 49.45 -47.23 16.12
N LEU A 6 48.23 -47.73 15.91
CA LEU A 6 47.04 -47.08 15.40
C LEU A 6 46.40 -46.25 16.53
N THR A 7 46.42 -44.93 16.44
CA THR A 7 45.64 -44.05 17.34
C THR A 7 44.30 -43.68 16.68
N LEU A 8 43.26 -44.07 17.39
CA LEU A 8 41.83 -43.98 17.12
C LEU A 8 41.37 -42.50 16.98
N PHE A 9 40.77 -42.13 15.85
CA PHE A 9 40.02 -40.88 15.70
C PHE A 9 38.64 -41.04 16.35
N ALA A 10 38.39 -40.34 17.45
CA ALA A 10 37.06 -40.18 18.01
C ALA A 10 36.31 -39.08 17.24
N ALA A 11 35.44 -39.49 16.31
CA ALA A 11 34.51 -38.57 15.65
C ALA A 11 33.37 -38.23 16.62
N VAL A 12 33.40 -37.01 17.17
CA VAL A 12 32.29 -36.42 17.92
C VAL A 12 31.20 -36.03 16.93
N LEU A 13 30.15 -36.85 16.81
CA LEU A 13 28.91 -36.48 16.13
C LEU A 13 28.17 -35.46 16.99
N SER A 14 28.40 -34.18 16.73
CA SER A 14 27.56 -33.09 17.23
C SER A 14 26.19 -33.19 16.57
N ALA A 15 25.22 -33.78 17.26
CA ALA A 15 23.81 -33.71 16.89
C ALA A 15 23.34 -32.26 17.05
N THR A 16 23.39 -31.48 15.97
CA THR A 16 22.66 -30.21 15.91
C THR A 16 21.18 -30.55 15.89
N ALA A 17 20.53 -30.49 17.05
CA ALA A 17 19.08 -30.46 17.15
C ALA A 17 18.61 -29.17 16.45
N ARG A 18 18.38 -29.26 15.14
CA ARG A 18 17.66 -28.21 14.41
C ARG A 18 16.26 -28.19 15.01
N PRO A 19 15.78 -27.06 15.55
CA PRO A 19 14.39 -26.97 15.95
C PRO A 19 13.54 -27.21 14.71
N VAL A 20 12.87 -28.36 14.67
CA VAL A 20 11.84 -28.64 13.68
C VAL A 20 10.72 -27.65 14.01
N ARG A 21 10.59 -26.58 13.20
CA ARG A 21 9.40 -25.74 13.28
C ARG A 21 8.20 -26.65 13.01
N ARG A 22 7.20 -26.56 13.89
CA ARG A 22 5.98 -27.38 13.79
C ARG A 22 5.32 -27.16 12.45
N ALA A 23 4.72 -28.23 11.94
CA ALA A 23 3.93 -28.18 10.73
C ALA A 23 2.78 -27.17 10.91
N VAL A 24 2.49 -26.39 9.87
CA VAL A 24 1.37 -25.44 9.85
C VAL A 24 0.07 -26.18 10.15
N ASP A 25 -0.69 -25.74 11.16
CA ASP A 25 -2.01 -26.32 11.45
C ASP A 25 -2.99 -25.99 10.30
N PRO A 26 -3.51 -27.00 9.55
CA PRO A 26 -4.47 -26.78 8.47
C PRO A 26 -5.74 -26.04 8.89
N ALA A 27 -6.13 -26.15 10.16
CA ALA A 27 -7.31 -25.49 10.71
C ALA A 27 -7.11 -23.97 10.87
N LEU A 28 -5.86 -23.50 10.98
CA LEU A 28 -5.51 -22.09 11.08
C LEU A 28 -5.34 -21.42 9.71
N VAL A 29 -5.27 -22.20 8.64
CA VAL A 29 -5.16 -21.70 7.27
C VAL A 29 -6.53 -21.20 6.81
N PRO A 30 -6.68 -19.90 6.49
CA PRO A 30 -7.95 -19.35 6.07
C PRO A 30 -8.43 -19.98 4.76
N ASP A 31 -9.75 -20.12 4.60
CA ASP A 31 -10.33 -20.65 3.38
C ASP A 31 -10.17 -19.64 2.23
N PHE A 32 -9.97 -20.13 1.01
CA PHE A 32 -9.87 -19.26 -0.16
C PHE A 32 -11.19 -18.59 -0.50
N GLY A 33 -12.33 -19.18 -0.15
CA GLY A 33 -13.66 -18.61 -0.39
C GLY A 33 -14.04 -18.44 -1.88
N VAL A 34 -13.19 -18.91 -2.80
CA VAL A 34 -13.41 -18.96 -4.25
C VAL A 34 -13.11 -20.38 -4.70
N LYS A 35 -13.94 -20.93 -5.59
CA LYS A 35 -13.66 -22.24 -6.19
C LYS A 35 -12.78 -22.05 -7.42
N ALA A 36 -11.82 -22.93 -7.63
CA ALA A 36 -11.07 -22.98 -8.87
C ALA A 36 -12.01 -23.27 -10.05
N ASN A 37 -11.59 -22.85 -11.24
CA ASN A 37 -12.26 -23.14 -12.49
C ASN A 37 -13.73 -22.63 -12.60
N VAL A 38 -14.03 -21.47 -12.01
CA VAL A 38 -15.36 -20.85 -12.14
C VAL A 38 -15.45 -20.14 -13.49
N ASN A 39 -16.51 -20.45 -14.27
CA ASN A 39 -16.80 -19.87 -15.59
C ASN A 39 -15.59 -19.78 -16.54
N PRO A 40 -14.98 -20.91 -16.91
CA PRO A 40 -13.85 -20.90 -17.84
C PRO A 40 -14.25 -20.29 -19.19
N THR A 41 -13.44 -19.37 -19.69
CA THR A 41 -13.64 -18.72 -21.01
C THR A 41 -13.19 -19.60 -22.18
N GLY A 42 -12.49 -20.71 -21.90
CA GLY A 42 -11.84 -21.54 -22.90
C GLY A 42 -10.45 -21.05 -23.35
N THR A 43 -9.99 -19.88 -22.88
CA THR A 43 -8.64 -19.33 -23.14
C THR A 43 -7.63 -19.60 -22.03
N GLY A 44 -8.04 -20.29 -20.96
CA GLY A 44 -7.23 -20.54 -19.76
C GLY A 44 -7.56 -19.61 -18.58
N ASP A 45 -8.49 -18.67 -18.78
CA ASP A 45 -8.96 -17.71 -17.77
C ASP A 45 -10.31 -18.11 -17.18
N CYS A 46 -10.44 -17.85 -15.89
CA CYS A 46 -11.63 -18.11 -15.09
C CYS A 46 -12.02 -16.84 -14.31
N ASP A 47 -13.25 -16.83 -13.82
CA ASP A 47 -13.77 -15.73 -13.00
C ASP A 47 -13.26 -15.85 -11.56
N GLY A 48 -12.51 -14.84 -11.13
CA GLY A 48 -12.13 -14.61 -9.74
C GLY A 48 -13.14 -13.71 -9.02
N ILE A 49 -12.70 -13.08 -7.92
CA ILE A 49 -13.56 -12.17 -7.17
C ILE A 49 -13.95 -10.96 -8.03
N ALA A 50 -15.18 -10.50 -7.87
CA ALA A 50 -15.65 -9.26 -8.48
C ALA A 50 -14.78 -8.07 -8.05
N GLY A 51 -14.29 -7.31 -9.04
CA GLY A 51 -13.63 -6.04 -8.82
C GLY A 51 -14.59 -4.98 -8.27
N ALA A 52 -14.09 -3.77 -8.05
CA ALA A 52 -14.88 -2.65 -7.55
C ALA A 52 -16.09 -2.32 -8.46
N ASP A 53 -15.98 -2.63 -9.74
CA ASP A 53 -17.03 -2.41 -10.75
C ASP A 53 -18.08 -3.54 -10.81
N GLY A 54 -17.98 -4.54 -9.93
CA GLY A 54 -18.87 -5.70 -9.89
C GLY A 54 -18.58 -6.78 -10.93
N THR A 55 -17.62 -6.54 -11.85
CA THR A 55 -17.17 -7.51 -12.84
C THR A 55 -16.13 -8.48 -12.25
N PRO A 56 -16.26 -9.81 -12.47
CA PRO A 56 -15.26 -10.79 -12.04
C PRO A 56 -13.88 -10.50 -12.65
N VAL A 57 -12.85 -10.42 -11.80
CA VAL A 57 -11.47 -10.30 -12.27
C VAL A 57 -11.06 -11.62 -12.92
N LYS A 58 -10.50 -11.56 -14.13
CA LYS A 58 -9.98 -12.76 -14.81
C LYS A 58 -8.72 -13.24 -14.11
N ILE A 59 -8.73 -14.52 -13.71
CA ILE A 59 -7.62 -15.21 -13.06
C ILE A 59 -7.28 -16.47 -13.85
N PRO A 60 -6.06 -17.02 -13.74
CA PRO A 60 -5.76 -18.34 -14.29
C PRO A 60 -6.71 -19.39 -13.71
N CYS A 61 -7.25 -20.28 -14.53
CA CYS A 61 -8.20 -21.32 -14.05
C CYS A 61 -7.61 -22.30 -13.03
N GLN A 62 -6.28 -22.36 -12.93
CA GLN A 62 -5.53 -23.14 -11.93
C GLN A 62 -5.55 -22.47 -10.54
N CYS A 63 -6.10 -21.26 -10.44
CA CYS A 63 -6.20 -20.50 -9.21
C CYS A 63 -7.66 -20.46 -8.70
N PRO A 64 -7.88 -20.64 -7.38
CA PRO A 64 -6.88 -20.98 -6.36
C PRO A 64 -6.32 -22.41 -6.52
N PRO A 65 -5.10 -22.67 -6.03
CA PRO A 65 -4.52 -24.02 -6.03
C PRO A 65 -5.35 -24.97 -5.16
N ASP A 66 -5.09 -26.27 -5.32
CA ASP A 66 -5.57 -27.26 -4.37
C ASP A 66 -5.09 -26.93 -2.94
N ARG A 67 -5.99 -27.10 -1.95
CA ARG A 67 -5.75 -26.65 -0.58
C ARG A 67 -4.61 -27.43 0.07
N ASP A 68 -4.51 -28.74 -0.14
CA ASP A 68 -3.44 -29.55 0.44
C ASP A 68 -2.08 -29.18 -0.17
N SER A 69 -2.06 -28.97 -1.49
CA SER A 69 -0.86 -28.52 -2.22
C SER A 69 -0.39 -27.13 -1.77
N PHE A 70 -1.34 -26.25 -1.47
CA PHE A 70 -1.04 -24.94 -0.90
C PHE A 70 -0.50 -25.02 0.52
N ILE A 71 -1.14 -25.80 1.39
CA ILE A 71 -0.68 -25.99 2.78
C ILE A 71 0.73 -26.55 2.80
N GLN A 72 1.06 -27.49 1.91
CA GLN A 72 2.42 -28.01 1.79
C GLN A 72 3.44 -26.92 1.41
N SER A 73 3.05 -26.00 0.53
CA SER A 73 3.89 -24.86 0.13
C SER A 73 4.05 -23.85 1.26
N LEU A 74 2.96 -23.57 1.98
CA LEU A 74 2.95 -22.69 3.15
C LEU A 74 3.81 -23.27 4.29
N ASP A 75 3.70 -24.57 4.54
CA ASP A 75 4.50 -25.30 5.52
C ASP A 75 6.01 -25.18 5.21
N ALA A 76 6.39 -25.41 3.95
CA ALA A 76 7.77 -25.24 3.51
C ALA A 76 8.28 -23.80 3.71
N ASN A 77 7.45 -22.80 3.40
CA ASN A 77 7.79 -21.39 3.61
C ASN A 77 7.95 -21.03 5.09
N VAL A 78 7.05 -21.51 5.95
CA VAL A 78 7.08 -21.27 7.40
C VAL A 78 8.26 -21.98 8.06
N ALA A 79 8.57 -23.20 7.62
CA ALA A 79 9.74 -23.95 8.07
C ALA A 79 11.05 -23.25 7.67
N ALA A 80 11.10 -22.66 6.48
CA ALA A 80 12.23 -21.85 6.01
C ALA A 80 12.28 -20.44 6.61
N GLY A 81 11.18 -19.95 7.21
CA GLY A 81 11.01 -18.57 7.69
C GLY A 81 10.96 -17.53 6.57
N LYS A 82 10.82 -17.97 5.32
CA LYS A 82 10.84 -17.16 4.09
C LYS A 82 10.20 -17.95 2.96
N VAL A 83 9.77 -17.29 1.90
CA VAL A 83 9.22 -18.00 0.74
C VAL A 83 10.34 -18.79 0.06
N VAL A 84 10.19 -20.11 -0.05
CA VAL A 84 11.23 -21.00 -0.62
C VAL A 84 11.56 -20.62 -2.07
N ASN A 85 10.54 -20.25 -2.84
CA ASN A 85 10.67 -19.84 -4.24
C ASN A 85 10.93 -18.33 -4.41
N ASN A 86 10.93 -17.56 -3.31
CA ASN A 86 11.31 -16.15 -3.29
C ASN A 86 11.95 -15.78 -1.93
N PRO A 87 13.22 -16.16 -1.71
CA PRO A 87 13.84 -16.11 -0.38
C PRO A 87 14.08 -14.69 0.16
N SER A 88 13.85 -13.65 -0.64
CA SER A 88 13.89 -12.25 -0.21
C SER A 88 12.68 -11.85 0.64
N VAL A 89 11.59 -12.64 0.62
CA VAL A 89 10.37 -12.36 1.36
C VAL A 89 10.27 -13.26 2.59
N ALA A 90 10.28 -12.66 3.78
CA ALA A 90 10.11 -13.37 5.04
C ALA A 90 8.65 -13.83 5.23
N VAL A 91 8.46 -14.98 5.87
CA VAL A 91 7.12 -15.52 6.16
C VAL A 91 7.07 -15.91 7.64
N THR A 92 6.03 -15.45 8.32
CA THR A 92 5.72 -15.82 9.70
C THR A 92 4.29 -16.34 9.77
N PHE A 93 4.04 -17.38 10.57
CA PHE A 93 2.72 -17.96 10.73
C PHE A 93 2.46 -18.18 12.22
N PRO A 94 1.93 -17.17 12.92
CA PRO A 94 1.64 -17.28 14.34
C PRO A 94 0.43 -18.21 14.58
N GLU A 95 0.45 -18.94 15.69
CA GLU A 95 -0.56 -19.96 16.03
C GLU A 95 -1.67 -19.44 16.96
N ASP A 96 -1.52 -18.26 17.55
CA ASP A 96 -2.53 -17.74 18.48
C ASP A 96 -3.76 -17.14 17.77
N ASN A 97 -4.82 -16.92 18.53
CA ASN A 97 -6.12 -16.51 18.00
C ASN A 97 -6.32 -14.99 18.00
N SER A 98 -5.29 -14.18 18.26
CA SER A 98 -5.42 -12.73 18.14
C SER A 98 -5.79 -12.32 16.71
N THR A 99 -6.50 -11.21 16.56
CA THR A 99 -6.83 -10.63 15.26
C THR A 99 -5.58 -10.38 14.43
N GLU A 100 -4.47 -10.00 15.07
CA GLU A 100 -3.18 -9.78 14.44
C GLU A 100 -2.56 -11.07 13.91
N SER A 101 -2.62 -12.15 14.70
CA SER A 101 -2.15 -13.45 14.24
C SER A 101 -3.00 -13.99 13.11
N GLN A 102 -4.30 -13.72 13.11
CA GLN A 102 -5.18 -14.02 11.97
C GLN A 102 -4.79 -13.19 10.72
N ILE A 103 -4.50 -11.90 10.86
CA ILE A 103 -4.02 -11.04 9.77
C ILE A 103 -2.66 -11.52 9.23
N ALA A 104 -1.72 -11.85 10.12
CA ALA A 104 -0.40 -12.34 9.75
C ALA A 104 -0.48 -13.68 8.99
N ARG A 105 -1.39 -14.59 9.41
CA ARG A 105 -1.66 -15.85 8.68
C ARG A 105 -2.25 -15.58 7.29
N ILE A 106 -3.15 -14.62 7.16
CA ILE A 106 -3.70 -14.21 5.87
C ILE A 106 -2.61 -13.62 4.97
N GLN A 107 -1.73 -12.76 5.52
CA GLN A 107 -0.61 -12.19 4.77
C GLN A 107 0.39 -13.26 4.33
N ALA A 108 0.76 -14.18 5.22
CA ALA A 108 1.60 -15.33 4.89
C ALA A 108 0.97 -16.19 3.78
N SER A 109 -0.35 -16.33 3.80
CA SER A 109 -1.11 -17.08 2.81
C SER A 109 -1.15 -16.36 1.44
N LEU A 110 -1.36 -15.03 1.43
CA LEU A 110 -1.30 -14.20 0.22
C LEU A 110 0.08 -14.20 -0.43
N VAL A 111 1.13 -14.02 0.39
CA VAL A 111 2.51 -14.05 -0.08
C VAL A 111 2.88 -15.43 -0.63
N THR A 112 2.44 -16.50 0.02
CA THR A 112 2.66 -17.87 -0.47
C THR A 112 1.95 -18.10 -1.80
N LEU A 113 0.69 -17.67 -1.95
CA LEU A 113 -0.06 -17.79 -3.21
C LEU A 113 0.63 -17.07 -4.37
N GLN A 114 1.15 -15.87 -4.13
CA GLN A 114 1.78 -15.05 -5.16
C GLN A 114 3.16 -15.56 -5.58
N ASN A 115 3.77 -16.48 -4.81
CA ASN A 115 5.12 -16.97 -5.02
C ASN A 115 5.20 -18.50 -5.14
N LEU A 116 4.12 -19.16 -5.58
CA LEU A 116 4.08 -20.62 -5.70
C LEU A 116 5.10 -21.17 -6.71
N GLU A 117 5.37 -20.45 -7.79
CA GLU A 117 6.22 -20.91 -8.90
C GLU A 117 7.48 -20.05 -9.09
N GLY A 118 7.70 -19.06 -8.22
CA GLY A 118 8.79 -18.10 -8.30
C GLY A 118 8.37 -16.69 -7.90
N PRO A 119 9.27 -15.71 -7.93
CA PRO A 119 8.97 -14.32 -7.56
C PRO A 119 7.82 -13.75 -8.41
N GLY A 120 6.68 -13.47 -7.76
CA GLY A 120 5.48 -12.95 -8.43
C GLY A 120 4.84 -13.90 -9.45
N LYS A 121 5.25 -15.17 -9.47
CA LYS A 121 4.69 -16.22 -10.33
C LYS A 121 3.87 -17.15 -9.45
N GLY A 122 2.56 -16.95 -9.48
CA GLY A 122 1.61 -17.69 -8.67
C GLY A 122 0.19 -17.17 -8.87
N CYS A 123 -0.67 -17.45 -7.91
CA CYS A 123 -2.06 -17.03 -7.97
C CYS A 123 -2.24 -15.59 -7.50
N PRO A 124 -2.91 -14.72 -8.28
CA PRO A 124 -3.15 -13.34 -7.88
C PRO A 124 -4.07 -13.29 -6.67
N ALA A 125 -3.98 -12.24 -5.85
CA ALA A 125 -4.83 -12.10 -4.66
C ALA A 125 -6.34 -12.19 -4.99
N ALA A 126 -6.75 -11.72 -6.18
CA ALA A 126 -8.12 -11.78 -6.69
C ALA A 126 -8.67 -13.20 -6.88
N SER A 127 -7.81 -14.23 -6.82
CA SER A 127 -8.21 -15.64 -6.84
C SER A 127 -8.72 -16.16 -5.50
N THR A 128 -8.68 -15.34 -4.45
CA THR A 128 -9.12 -15.71 -3.09
C THR A 128 -9.76 -14.53 -2.38
N THR A 129 -10.59 -14.82 -1.38
CA THR A 129 -11.24 -13.83 -0.52
C THR A 129 -10.34 -13.33 0.61
N LEU A 130 -9.08 -13.77 0.65
CA LEU A 130 -8.12 -13.46 1.71
C LEU A 130 -7.96 -11.95 1.94
N LEU A 131 -7.96 -11.14 0.88
CA LEU A 131 -7.85 -9.68 1.01
C LEU A 131 -9.10 -9.06 1.67
N ALA A 132 -10.29 -9.60 1.36
CA ALA A 132 -11.54 -9.19 2.00
C ALA A 132 -11.62 -9.67 3.45
N GLN A 133 -11.14 -10.89 3.73
CA GLN A 133 -11.03 -11.42 5.09
C GLN A 133 -10.05 -10.58 5.94
N GLN A 134 -8.90 -10.19 5.39
CA GLN A 134 -7.95 -9.30 6.06
C GLN A 134 -8.61 -7.96 6.42
N LYS A 135 -9.39 -7.39 5.50
CA LYS A 135 -10.13 -6.15 5.73
C LYS A 135 -11.20 -6.30 6.81
N ALA A 136 -11.95 -7.40 6.79
CA ALA A 136 -12.98 -7.68 7.78
C ALA A 136 -12.39 -7.83 9.20
N LEU A 137 -11.25 -8.51 9.32
CA LEU A 137 -10.53 -8.65 10.59
C LEU A 137 -9.98 -7.31 11.10
N GLY A 138 -9.43 -6.48 10.21
CA GLY A 138 -8.94 -5.14 10.55
C GLY A 138 -10.04 -4.16 11.00
N ALA A 139 -11.30 -4.42 10.63
CA ALA A 139 -12.47 -3.66 11.06
C ALA A 139 -13.09 -4.19 12.39
N GLY A 140 -12.42 -5.13 13.07
CA GLY A 140 -12.91 -5.73 14.32
C GLY A 140 -13.88 -6.90 14.13
N GLY A 141 -14.05 -7.41 12.91
CA GLY A 141 -14.75 -8.67 12.68
C GLY A 141 -13.90 -9.85 13.16
N SER A 142 -14.52 -10.84 13.82
CA SER A 142 -13.89 -12.15 14.03
C SER A 142 -14.21 -13.05 12.83
N ALA A 143 -13.25 -13.84 12.35
CA ALA A 143 -13.46 -14.79 11.23
C ALA A 143 -14.41 -15.96 11.56
N ASP A 144 -15.04 -15.98 12.74
CA ASP A 144 -16.02 -16.99 13.13
C ASP A 144 -17.45 -16.48 12.85
N THR A 145 -17.82 -16.35 11.58
CA THR A 145 -19.25 -16.36 11.21
C THR A 145 -19.45 -16.99 9.84
N GLY A 146 -19.09 -18.27 9.77
CA GLY A 146 -19.49 -19.20 8.72
C GLY A 146 -20.26 -20.38 9.30
N ALA A 147 -21.19 -20.14 10.23
CA ALA A 147 -22.03 -21.18 10.82
C ALA A 147 -23.50 -20.98 10.45
N VAL A 148 -23.98 -21.73 9.46
CA VAL A 148 -25.39 -22.16 9.42
C VAL A 148 -25.48 -23.50 10.16
N ALA A 149 -26.26 -23.51 11.25
CA ALA A 149 -26.62 -24.68 12.07
C ALA A 149 -27.34 -25.76 11.22
N ALA A 150 -27.40 -27.07 11.52
CA ALA A 150 -27.18 -27.93 12.69
C ALA A 150 -26.84 -29.36 12.16
N VAL A 151 -26.38 -30.40 12.86
CA VAL A 151 -26.85 -31.10 14.08
C VAL A 151 -25.73 -32.08 14.54
N ALA A 152 -25.47 -32.18 15.86
CA ALA A 152 -24.56 -33.15 16.52
C ALA A 152 -25.20 -34.56 16.64
N PRO A 153 -24.52 -35.69 16.97
CA PRO A 153 -23.68 -35.92 18.18
C PRO A 153 -22.39 -36.76 17.87
N GLY A 154 -21.42 -37.03 18.74
CA GLY A 154 -21.18 -36.82 20.17
C GLY A 154 -19.90 -37.59 20.59
N SER A 155 -19.44 -37.37 21.82
CA SER A 155 -18.47 -38.17 22.63
C SER A 155 -17.00 -38.19 22.14
N SER A 156 -15.94 -38.09 22.97
CA SER A 156 -15.76 -38.29 24.41
C SER A 156 -14.57 -37.48 24.94
N ALA A 157 -14.61 -37.25 26.26
CA ALA A 157 -13.59 -36.66 27.12
C ALA A 157 -12.26 -37.44 27.20
N ALA A 158 -11.17 -36.73 27.52
CA ALA A 158 -10.16 -37.20 28.47
C ALA A 158 -9.32 -36.06 29.07
N THR A 159 -9.36 -36.05 30.40
CA THR A 159 -8.65 -35.39 31.51
C THR A 159 -7.11 -35.23 31.47
N SER A 160 -6.68 -34.14 32.15
CA SER A 160 -5.47 -33.97 33.00
C SER A 160 -4.09 -33.91 32.31
N ALA A 161 -3.11 -33.10 32.71
CA ALA A 161 -2.74 -32.67 34.06
C ALA A 161 -1.92 -31.36 34.08
N ALA A 162 -1.97 -30.71 35.24
CA ALA A 162 -1.17 -29.57 35.65
C ALA A 162 0.29 -29.94 35.95
N ALA A 163 1.20 -28.97 35.78
CA ALA A 163 2.43 -28.87 36.58
C ALA A 163 2.84 -27.40 36.73
N THR A 164 3.06 -27.03 37.99
CA THR A 164 3.34 -25.69 38.52
C THR A 164 4.84 -25.37 38.51
N SER A 165 5.16 -24.10 38.28
CA SER A 165 6.25 -23.28 38.84
C SER A 165 7.72 -23.75 38.82
N ALA A 166 8.61 -22.90 38.27
CA ALA A 166 9.77 -22.40 39.00
C ALA A 166 10.34 -21.11 38.37
N ALA A 167 10.48 -20.09 39.20
CA ALA A 167 11.21 -18.86 38.94
C ALA A 167 12.72 -19.09 39.05
N ALA A 168 13.52 -18.35 38.27
CA ALA A 168 14.90 -18.04 38.60
C ALA A 168 15.29 -16.67 38.05
N THR A 169 15.37 -15.72 38.97
CA THR A 169 16.08 -14.45 38.85
C THR A 169 17.57 -14.70 38.67
N SER A 170 18.23 -13.99 37.74
CA SER A 170 19.60 -13.48 37.92
C SER A 170 19.94 -12.49 36.80
N ALA A 171 20.16 -11.25 37.21
CA ALA A 171 20.85 -10.22 36.45
C ALA A 171 22.36 -10.49 36.46
N ALA A 172 23.04 -10.21 35.34
CA ALA A 172 24.34 -9.55 35.33
C ALA A 172 24.72 -9.10 33.91
N THR A 173 24.88 -7.79 33.79
CA THR A 173 25.66 -7.01 32.82
C THR A 173 26.86 -7.72 32.19
N SER A 174 27.02 -7.54 30.89
CA SER A 174 28.33 -7.46 30.23
C SER A 174 28.24 -6.55 29.01
N THR A 175 28.80 -5.36 29.18
CA THR A 175 29.11 -4.38 28.15
C THR A 175 30.20 -4.94 27.24
N ALA A 176 29.95 -5.02 25.94
CA ALA A 176 30.98 -5.17 24.93
C ALA A 176 30.58 -4.37 23.68
N SER A 177 31.22 -3.20 23.53
CA SER A 177 31.25 -2.43 22.29
C SER A 177 31.84 -3.27 21.16
N GLY A 178 31.20 -3.24 19.99
CA GLY A 178 31.72 -3.81 18.75
C GLY A 178 30.77 -3.63 17.58
N SER A 179 30.96 -2.54 16.83
CA SER A 179 30.34 -2.18 15.55
C SER A 179 28.82 -1.96 15.53
N SER A 180 28.46 -0.74 15.94
CA SER A 180 27.28 -0.04 15.45
C SER A 180 27.38 0.16 13.92
N THR A 181 26.76 -0.72 13.15
CA THR A 181 26.10 -0.29 11.92
C THR A 181 24.78 0.28 12.37
N SER A 182 24.68 1.60 12.42
CA SER A 182 23.42 2.30 12.68
C SER A 182 22.46 1.99 11.54
N THR A 183 21.63 0.95 11.69
CA THR A 183 20.44 0.70 10.87
C THR A 183 19.42 1.78 11.21
N THR A 184 19.71 3.00 10.76
CA THR A 184 18.84 4.16 10.92
C THR A 184 17.76 4.02 9.87
N VAL A 185 16.49 3.99 10.28
CA VAL A 185 15.40 3.99 9.30
C VAL A 185 15.41 5.37 8.66
N ASP A 186 15.56 5.43 7.33
CA ASP A 186 15.44 6.71 6.64
C ASP A 186 13.99 7.22 6.78
N PRO A 187 13.76 8.37 7.46
CA PRO A 187 12.42 8.92 7.63
C PRO A 187 11.73 9.23 6.30
N ALA A 188 12.49 9.47 5.22
CA ALA A 188 11.94 9.69 3.89
C ALA A 188 11.36 8.41 3.26
N LEU A 189 11.78 7.23 3.72
CA LEU A 189 11.23 5.94 3.26
C LEU A 189 10.00 5.50 4.06
N VAL A 190 9.68 6.20 5.15
CA VAL A 190 8.53 5.91 6.00
C VAL A 190 7.28 6.51 5.36
N PRO A 191 6.31 5.67 4.94
CA PRO A 191 5.13 6.16 4.25
C PRO A 191 4.31 7.10 5.12
N GLU A 192 3.77 8.16 4.51
CA GLU A 192 2.86 9.09 5.15
C GLU A 192 1.59 8.40 5.66
N PHE A 193 1.11 8.79 6.84
CA PHE A 193 -0.15 8.27 7.38
C PHE A 193 -1.35 8.72 6.55
N GLY A 194 -1.29 9.92 5.98
CA GLY A 194 -2.36 10.50 5.17
C GLY A 194 -3.69 10.75 5.91
N LEU A 195 -3.66 10.76 7.24
CA LEU A 195 -4.75 11.15 8.11
C LEU A 195 -4.16 11.99 9.25
N GLU A 196 -4.83 13.06 9.67
CA GLU A 196 -4.43 13.82 10.85
C GLU A 196 -5.08 13.22 12.11
N ALA A 197 -4.41 13.34 13.26
CA ALA A 197 -4.98 12.95 14.54
C ALA A 197 -6.10 13.91 14.95
N GLY A 198 -7.07 13.43 15.71
CA GLY A 198 -8.09 14.31 16.29
C GLY A 198 -9.20 14.76 15.33
N LEU A 199 -9.38 14.12 14.18
CA LEU A 199 -10.44 14.49 13.23
C LEU A 199 -11.83 14.23 13.81
N ASN A 200 -12.68 15.27 13.82
CA ASN A 200 -14.09 15.22 14.26
C ASN A 200 -14.31 14.47 15.59
N PRO A 201 -13.77 14.97 16.72
CA PRO A 201 -13.90 14.29 18.00
C PRO A 201 -15.37 14.21 18.43
N THR A 202 -15.83 13.03 18.83
CA THR A 202 -17.21 12.81 19.31
C THR A 202 -17.43 13.27 20.76
N GLY A 203 -16.34 13.62 21.46
CA GLY A 203 -16.34 13.89 22.89
C GLY A 203 -16.30 12.65 23.79
N THR A 204 -16.30 11.43 23.22
CA THR A 204 -16.17 10.15 23.97
C THR A 204 -14.77 9.55 23.93
N GLY A 205 -13.81 10.23 23.30
CA GLY A 205 -12.45 9.72 23.07
C GLY A 205 -12.22 9.15 21.67
N ASP A 206 -13.26 9.13 20.83
CA ASP A 206 -13.22 8.63 19.46
C ASP A 206 -13.22 9.77 18.44
N CYS A 207 -12.50 9.56 17.35
CA CYS A 207 -12.33 10.44 16.22
C CYS A 207 -12.64 9.69 14.91
N ASP A 208 -12.83 10.43 13.82
CA ASP A 208 -13.09 9.88 12.50
C ASP A 208 -11.78 9.40 11.85
N GLY A 209 -11.72 8.11 11.53
CA GLY A 209 -10.70 7.49 10.71
C GLY A 209 -11.07 7.49 9.23
N ILE A 210 -10.41 6.63 8.44
CA ILE A 210 -10.74 6.49 7.01
C ILE A 210 -12.22 6.13 6.81
N THR A 211 -12.79 6.63 5.71
CA THR A 211 -14.15 6.29 5.30
C THR A 211 -14.24 4.82 4.89
N GLY A 212 -15.16 4.08 5.52
CA GLY A 212 -15.50 2.70 5.20
C GLY A 212 -16.16 2.55 3.82
N ALA A 213 -16.37 1.30 3.40
CA ALA A 213 -16.98 1.01 2.09
C ALA A 213 -18.45 1.47 1.99
N ASP A 214 -19.08 1.60 3.15
CA ASP A 214 -20.42 2.05 3.45
C ASP A 214 -20.53 3.59 3.53
N GLY A 215 -19.44 4.31 3.27
CA GLY A 215 -19.41 5.77 3.24
C GLY A 215 -19.36 6.42 4.62
N THR A 216 -19.28 5.64 5.69
CA THR A 216 -19.18 6.15 7.07
C THR A 216 -17.73 6.13 7.56
N PRO A 217 -17.23 7.18 8.24
CA PRO A 217 -15.90 7.17 8.86
C PRO A 217 -15.80 6.10 9.94
N VAL A 218 -14.74 5.29 9.90
CA VAL A 218 -14.47 4.30 10.94
C VAL A 218 -14.03 5.02 12.20
N LYS A 219 -14.64 4.73 13.36
CA LYS A 219 -14.24 5.34 14.63
C LYS A 219 -12.90 4.79 15.11
N ILE A 220 -11.98 5.69 15.41
CA ILE A 220 -10.62 5.39 15.91
C ILE A 220 -10.36 6.18 17.19
N PRO A 221 -9.42 5.76 18.05
CA PRO A 221 -8.99 6.59 19.18
C PRO A 221 -8.44 7.93 18.68
N CYS A 222 -8.79 9.05 19.33
CA CYS A 222 -8.33 10.37 18.89
C CYS A 222 -6.81 10.59 18.94
N GLN A 223 -6.09 9.73 19.67
CA GLN A 223 -4.62 9.72 19.72
C GLN A 223 -3.99 9.05 18.48
N CYS A 224 -4.82 8.58 17.55
CA CYS A 224 -4.40 7.92 16.33
C CYS A 224 -4.72 8.79 15.11
N PRO A 225 -3.78 8.93 14.16
CA PRO A 225 -2.41 8.38 14.18
C PRO A 225 -1.52 9.03 15.26
N PRO A 226 -0.45 8.35 15.71
CA PRO A 226 0.51 8.92 16.65
C PRO A 226 1.29 10.06 16.00
N ASP A 227 2.01 10.82 16.82
CA ASP A 227 3.04 11.74 16.34
C ASP A 227 4.09 11.01 15.48
N ARG A 228 4.47 11.63 14.35
CA ARG A 228 5.31 10.99 13.33
C ARG A 228 6.73 10.72 13.84
N ASP A 229 7.33 11.63 14.59
CA ASP A 229 8.66 11.44 15.17
C ASP A 229 8.66 10.31 16.21
N SER A 230 7.63 10.27 17.06
CA SER A 230 7.44 9.21 18.05
C SER A 230 7.21 7.84 17.41
N PHE A 231 6.51 7.81 16.29
CA PHE A 231 6.34 6.60 15.49
C PHE A 231 7.63 6.12 14.84
N ILE A 232 8.40 7.03 14.21
CA ILE A 232 9.68 6.68 13.56
C ILE A 232 10.64 6.08 14.58
N GLN A 233 10.74 6.64 15.79
CA GLN A 233 11.54 6.05 16.87
C GLN A 233 11.10 4.62 17.22
N SER A 234 9.80 4.37 17.24
CA SER A 234 9.25 3.04 17.50
C SER A 234 9.56 2.06 16.36
N LEU A 235 9.46 2.53 15.11
CA LEU A 235 9.79 1.77 13.91
C LEU A 235 11.29 1.44 13.86
N GLU A 236 12.16 2.41 14.15
CA GLU A 236 13.61 2.21 14.26
C GLU A 236 13.95 1.14 15.30
N ALA A 237 13.33 1.21 16.49
CA ALA A 237 13.54 0.21 17.52
C ALA A 237 13.11 -1.19 17.06
N ASN A 238 11.99 -1.30 16.34
CA ASN A 238 11.50 -2.56 15.79
C ASN A 238 12.42 -3.13 14.69
N VAL A 239 12.89 -2.26 13.78
CA VAL A 239 13.80 -2.64 12.70
C VAL A 239 15.16 -3.07 13.24
N ALA A 240 15.71 -2.32 14.21
CA ALA A 240 16.95 -2.68 14.90
C ALA A 240 16.84 -4.02 15.64
N ALA A 241 15.66 -4.33 16.20
CA ALA A 241 15.39 -5.61 16.85
C ALA A 241 15.05 -6.75 15.87
N GLY A 242 14.79 -6.45 14.59
CA GLY A 242 14.28 -7.37 13.58
C GLY A 242 12.87 -7.92 13.87
N LYS A 243 12.17 -7.33 14.84
CA LYS A 243 10.88 -7.74 15.37
C LYS A 243 10.24 -6.59 16.13
N VAL A 244 8.94 -6.62 16.33
CA VAL A 244 8.26 -5.61 17.14
C VAL A 244 8.72 -5.71 18.60
N VAL A 245 9.27 -4.64 19.17
CA VAL A 245 9.83 -4.64 20.53
C VAL A 245 8.75 -4.99 21.56
N ASN A 246 7.55 -4.44 21.38
CA ASN A 246 6.42 -4.67 22.27
C ASN A 246 5.60 -5.92 21.91
N ASN A 247 5.93 -6.59 20.78
CA ASN A 247 5.32 -7.85 20.36
C ASN A 247 6.34 -8.75 19.60
N PRO A 248 7.31 -9.36 20.31
CA PRO A 248 8.48 -9.98 19.69
C PRO A 248 8.20 -11.25 18.87
N SER A 249 6.94 -11.73 18.83
CA SER A 249 6.51 -12.82 17.94
C SER A 249 6.34 -12.37 16.49
N VAL A 250 6.22 -11.06 16.24
CA VAL A 250 6.04 -10.49 14.91
C VAL A 250 7.37 -9.94 14.40
N ALA A 251 7.86 -10.49 13.28
CA ALA A 251 9.07 -10.01 12.62
C ALA A 251 8.79 -8.72 11.85
N VAL A 252 9.79 -7.83 11.81
CA VAL A 252 9.71 -6.58 11.05
C VAL A 252 10.94 -6.48 10.15
N THR A 253 10.70 -6.19 8.88
CA THR A 253 11.74 -5.94 7.89
C THR A 253 11.45 -4.63 7.19
N PHE A 254 12.46 -3.76 7.05
CA PHE A 254 12.33 -2.46 6.40
C PHE A 254 13.38 -2.35 5.31
N PRO A 255 13.09 -2.82 4.09
CA PRO A 255 14.03 -2.74 2.98
C PRO A 255 14.17 -1.30 2.48
N GLU A 256 15.36 -0.94 2.03
CA GLU A 256 15.72 0.43 1.62
C GLU A 256 15.60 0.67 0.11
N ASP A 257 15.46 -0.37 -0.70
CA ASP A 257 15.35 -0.21 -2.15
C ASP A 257 13.94 0.26 -2.59
N ASN A 258 13.85 0.76 -3.81
CA ASN A 258 12.61 1.36 -4.33
C ASN A 258 11.73 0.39 -5.13
N SER A 259 11.97 -0.93 -5.04
CA SER A 259 11.04 -1.89 -5.65
C SER A 259 9.65 -1.78 -5.04
N THR A 260 8.62 -2.09 -5.84
CA THR A 260 7.23 -2.14 -5.36
C THR A 260 7.09 -3.11 -4.19
N GLU A 261 7.82 -4.22 -4.22
CA GLU A 261 7.89 -5.19 -3.12
C GLU A 261 8.45 -4.55 -1.84
N SER A 262 9.53 -3.79 -1.94
CA SER A 262 10.13 -3.10 -0.80
C SER A 262 9.25 -1.99 -0.26
N GLN A 263 8.56 -1.25 -1.11
CA GLN A 263 7.54 -0.27 -0.70
C GLN A 263 6.38 -0.94 0.06
N ILE A 264 5.87 -2.07 -0.45
CA ILE A 264 4.83 -2.85 0.23
C ILE A 264 5.34 -3.36 1.59
N ALA A 265 6.59 -3.85 1.66
CA ALA A 265 7.19 -4.32 2.91
C ALA A 265 7.33 -3.19 3.94
N ARG A 266 7.72 -1.97 3.52
CA ARG A 266 7.77 -0.79 4.40
C ARG A 266 6.39 -0.39 4.91
N ILE A 267 5.37 -0.44 4.06
CA ILE A 267 3.98 -0.20 4.49
C ILE A 267 3.52 -1.27 5.49
N GLN A 268 3.84 -2.54 5.26
CA GLN A 268 3.53 -3.61 6.21
C GLN A 268 4.25 -3.42 7.56
N ALA A 269 5.54 -3.10 7.54
CA ALA A 269 6.30 -2.77 8.74
C ALA A 269 5.68 -1.58 9.51
N SER A 270 5.19 -0.58 8.77
CA SER A 270 4.55 0.60 9.35
C SER A 270 3.21 0.26 10.00
N LEU A 271 2.37 -0.53 9.32
CA LEU A 271 1.09 -1.02 9.84
C LEU A 271 1.26 -1.87 11.10
N VAL A 272 2.22 -2.79 11.08
CA VAL A 272 2.52 -3.67 12.22
C VAL A 272 3.01 -2.85 13.41
N THR A 273 3.89 -1.87 13.16
CA THR A 273 4.40 -0.96 14.20
C THR A 273 3.26 -0.15 14.82
N LEU A 274 2.38 0.44 13.99
CA LEU A 274 1.22 1.21 14.46
C LEU A 274 0.32 0.38 15.39
N GLN A 275 0.04 -0.87 15.02
CA GLN A 275 -0.86 -1.75 15.76
C GLN A 275 -0.28 -2.23 17.10
N ASN A 276 1.04 -2.11 17.29
CA ASN A 276 1.76 -2.68 18.43
C ASN A 276 2.54 -1.65 19.27
N LEU A 277 2.18 -0.37 19.19
CA LEU A 277 2.89 0.71 19.91
C LEU A 277 2.93 0.51 21.43
N GLU A 278 1.89 -0.08 22.02
CA GLU A 278 1.74 -0.26 23.48
C GLU A 278 1.68 -1.73 23.91
N GLY A 279 1.95 -2.66 22.99
CA GLY A 279 1.84 -4.11 23.20
C GLY A 279 1.03 -4.81 22.10
N PRO A 280 0.85 -6.14 22.20
CA PRO A 280 0.14 -6.92 21.20
C PRO A 280 -1.30 -6.41 21.03
N GLY A 281 -1.63 -5.91 19.84
CA GLY A 281 -2.96 -5.39 19.48
C GLY A 281 -3.32 -4.08 20.15
N LYS A 282 -2.37 -3.45 20.83
CA LYS A 282 -2.56 -2.21 21.57
C LYS A 282 -1.78 -1.12 20.87
N GLY A 283 -2.47 -0.40 20.02
CA GLY A 283 -1.91 0.68 19.22
C GLY A 283 -2.99 1.27 18.32
N CYS A 284 -2.56 1.93 17.26
CA CYS A 284 -3.46 2.58 16.33
C CYS A 284 -3.98 1.58 15.28
N PRO A 285 -5.32 1.50 15.09
CA PRO A 285 -5.88 0.60 14.10
C PRO A 285 -5.46 1.02 12.70
N ALA A 286 -5.40 0.08 11.76
CA ALA A 286 -5.11 0.36 10.35
C ALA A 286 -5.97 1.50 9.76
N ALA A 287 -7.23 1.61 10.20
CA ALA A 287 -8.17 2.64 9.79
C ALA A 287 -7.80 4.07 10.23
N SER A 288 -6.79 4.23 11.10
CA SER A 288 -6.24 5.54 11.47
C SER A 288 -5.27 6.12 10.44
N THR A 289 -5.02 5.38 9.36
CA THR A 289 -4.10 5.78 8.29
C THR A 289 -4.62 5.35 6.93
N THR A 290 -4.03 5.87 5.87
CA THR A 290 -4.28 5.49 4.48
C THR A 290 -3.35 4.37 3.99
N LEU A 291 -2.52 3.80 4.86
CA LEU A 291 -1.50 2.81 4.52
C LEU A 291 -2.07 1.55 3.82
N LEU A 292 -3.26 1.07 4.20
CA LEU A 292 -3.92 -0.05 3.49
C LEU A 292 -4.30 0.32 2.05
N ALA A 293 -4.73 1.55 1.82
CA ALA A 293 -5.08 2.04 0.49
C ALA A 293 -3.81 2.21 -0.35
N GLN A 294 -2.73 2.75 0.23
CA GLN A 294 -1.43 2.86 -0.40
C GLN A 294 -0.86 1.48 -0.78
N GLN A 295 -0.92 0.50 0.14
CA GLN A 295 -0.51 -0.88 -0.13
C GLN A 295 -1.27 -1.48 -1.31
N LYS A 296 -2.58 -1.23 -1.38
CA LYS A 296 -3.43 -1.73 -2.47
C LYS A 296 -3.10 -1.05 -3.80
N ALA A 297 -2.81 0.25 -3.80
CA ALA A 297 -2.40 0.98 -4.99
C ALA A 297 -1.08 0.43 -5.56
N LEU A 298 -0.10 0.19 -4.69
CA LEU A 298 1.17 -0.45 -5.05
C LEU A 298 1.01 -1.86 -5.60
N ALA A 299 0.20 -2.69 -4.93
CA ALA A 299 -0.08 -4.04 -5.40
C ALA A 299 -0.82 -4.08 -6.75
N ALA A 300 -1.49 -2.99 -7.12
CA ALA A 300 -2.13 -2.82 -8.43
C ALA A 300 -1.18 -2.24 -9.51
N GLY A 301 0.11 -2.09 -9.20
CA GLY A 301 1.11 -1.53 -10.13
C GLY A 301 1.20 0.00 -10.13
N GLY A 302 0.52 0.68 -9.19
CA GLY A 302 0.69 2.11 -8.99
C GLY A 302 1.85 2.38 -8.04
N SER A 303 3.01 2.81 -8.55
CA SER A 303 4.08 3.35 -7.72
C SER A 303 3.55 4.54 -6.93
N THR A 304 3.48 4.42 -5.60
CA THR A 304 3.22 5.55 -4.70
C THR A 304 4.55 6.24 -4.44
N ASP A 305 4.90 7.15 -5.34
CA ASP A 305 5.69 8.31 -4.92
C ASP A 305 4.72 9.26 -4.18
N ASP A 306 5.11 9.58 -2.94
CA ASP A 306 4.38 10.23 -1.85
C ASP A 306 3.32 11.29 -2.22
N GLY A 307 2.13 11.19 -1.59
CA GLY A 307 1.10 12.25 -1.64
C GLY A 307 -0.30 11.81 -1.22
N ALA A 308 -0.58 11.90 0.08
CA ALA A 308 -1.86 11.54 0.69
C ALA A 308 -3.06 12.38 0.19
N VAL A 309 -4.18 11.69 -0.02
CA VAL A 309 -5.48 12.25 -0.44
C VAL A 309 -6.23 12.71 0.80
N ALA A 310 -6.23 14.02 1.10
CA ALA A 310 -7.04 14.59 2.17
C ALA A 310 -8.46 14.90 1.67
N VAL A 311 -9.47 14.31 2.33
CA VAL A 311 -10.89 14.59 2.13
C VAL A 311 -11.35 15.53 3.23
N ALA A 312 -11.72 16.77 2.90
CA ALA A 312 -12.28 17.72 3.86
C ALA A 312 -13.81 17.84 3.70
N ALA A 313 -14.52 17.65 4.82
CA ALA A 313 -15.93 17.95 5.00
C ALA A 313 -16.15 19.42 5.39
N SER A 314 -17.24 19.99 4.91
CA SER A 314 -17.51 21.43 4.81
C SER A 314 -18.15 22.04 6.06
N GLY A 315 -17.75 23.29 6.37
CA GLY A 315 -18.48 24.24 7.21
C GLY A 315 -18.70 25.56 6.43
N SER A 316 -19.96 25.97 6.30
CA SER A 316 -20.46 27.02 5.41
C SER A 316 -20.51 28.41 6.05
N SER A 317 -20.22 29.47 5.28
CA SER A 317 -20.86 30.81 5.37
C SER A 317 -20.59 31.67 4.13
N ALA A 318 -21.61 32.42 3.74
CA ALA A 318 -21.87 33.05 2.45
C ALA A 318 -21.22 34.43 2.21
N ALA A 319 -21.15 34.87 0.93
CA ALA A 319 -21.97 35.99 0.38
C ALA A 319 -21.41 36.66 -0.92
N THR A 320 -22.30 36.80 -1.92
CA THR A 320 -22.51 37.92 -2.87
C THR A 320 -21.72 38.07 -4.21
N SER A 321 -22.37 37.61 -5.29
CA SER A 321 -22.78 38.28 -6.56
C SER A 321 -21.92 39.30 -7.35
N ALA A 322 -21.73 39.04 -8.66
CA ALA A 322 -22.03 39.87 -9.87
C ALA A 322 -21.13 39.42 -11.06
N ALA A 323 -21.61 38.86 -12.18
CA ALA A 323 -22.41 39.38 -13.31
C ALA A 323 -21.58 40.05 -14.45
N GLU A 324 -21.98 39.74 -15.70
CA GLU A 324 -21.55 40.20 -17.04
C GLU A 324 -20.44 39.36 -17.72
N THR A 325 -20.56 38.67 -18.87
CA THR A 325 -21.32 38.71 -20.15
C THR A 325 -20.44 39.15 -21.34
N SER A 326 -20.41 38.27 -22.36
CA SER A 326 -19.94 38.45 -23.77
C SER A 326 -18.44 38.32 -24.05
N ALA A 327 -17.95 37.92 -25.24
CA ALA A 327 -18.34 36.99 -26.31
C ALA A 327 -17.30 37.19 -27.44
N ALA A 328 -16.90 36.09 -28.08
CA ALA A 328 -16.51 35.95 -29.48
C ALA A 328 -15.11 36.36 -30.01
N ALA A 329 -14.51 35.34 -30.64
CA ALA A 329 -13.89 35.30 -31.99
C ALA A 329 -12.39 35.57 -32.18
N ALA A 330 -11.66 34.44 -32.22
CA ALA A 330 -10.68 33.97 -33.21
C ALA A 330 -10.12 34.93 -34.28
N THR A 331 -8.78 34.93 -34.38
CA THR A 331 -8.02 34.85 -35.63
C THR A 331 -6.61 34.32 -35.36
N SER A 332 -6.23 33.25 -36.07
CA SER A 332 -4.84 32.77 -36.20
C SER A 332 -3.97 33.73 -37.01
N PRO A 333 -2.64 33.64 -36.89
CA PRO A 333 -1.89 33.25 -38.08
C PRO A 333 -0.75 32.25 -37.80
N ALA A 334 -0.47 31.45 -38.83
CA ALA A 334 0.71 30.60 -38.96
C ALA A 334 1.95 31.43 -39.34
N SER A 335 3.15 31.00 -38.90
CA SER A 335 4.28 30.73 -39.80
C SER A 335 5.56 30.24 -39.08
N ALA A 336 6.08 29.14 -39.64
CA ALA A 336 7.47 28.87 -40.00
C ALA A 336 8.57 28.72 -38.93
N SER A 337 9.07 27.48 -38.89
CA SER A 337 10.35 27.02 -38.35
C SER A 337 11.56 27.78 -38.89
N SER A 338 12.56 27.97 -38.03
CA SER A 338 13.96 27.90 -38.44
C SER A 338 14.83 27.36 -37.30
N SER A 339 15.67 26.41 -37.68
CA SER A 339 16.63 25.68 -36.87
C SER A 339 17.95 26.44 -36.81
N THR A 340 18.55 26.57 -35.63
CA THR A 340 20.00 26.72 -35.47
C THR A 340 20.41 26.16 -34.11
N ALA A 341 21.40 25.28 -34.13
CA ALA A 341 21.92 24.54 -32.99
C ALA A 341 23.06 25.28 -32.27
N ALA A 342 23.31 24.80 -31.04
CA ALA A 342 24.53 24.89 -30.23
C ALA A 342 24.75 26.16 -29.39
N GLY A 343 24.24 26.09 -28.16
CA GLY A 343 24.76 26.78 -26.99
C GLY A 343 24.40 25.96 -25.75
N SER A 344 25.36 25.20 -25.22
CA SER A 344 25.19 24.37 -24.04
C SER A 344 25.03 25.29 -22.81
N SER A 345 23.78 25.46 -22.41
CA SER A 345 23.38 26.06 -21.14
C SER A 345 22.32 25.15 -20.55
N THR A 346 22.56 24.66 -19.35
CA THR A 346 21.68 23.81 -18.54
C THR A 346 20.37 24.54 -18.27
N SER A 347 19.47 24.59 -19.24
CA SER A 347 18.19 25.26 -19.11
C SER A 347 17.21 24.31 -18.42
N THR A 348 16.91 24.60 -17.17
CA THR A 348 15.81 24.08 -16.34
C THR A 348 14.42 24.39 -16.92
N THR A 349 14.33 24.71 -18.21
CA THR A 349 13.10 25.08 -18.91
C THR A 349 12.41 23.82 -19.43
N VAL A 350 11.17 23.60 -19.01
CA VAL A 350 10.32 22.52 -19.52
C VAL A 350 10.05 22.76 -21.01
N ASP A 351 10.27 21.76 -21.86
CA ASP A 351 9.90 21.82 -23.27
C ASP A 351 8.36 21.74 -23.41
N PRO A 352 7.68 22.78 -23.92
CA PRO A 352 6.23 22.77 -24.12
C PRO A 352 5.72 21.58 -24.96
N ALA A 353 6.54 21.05 -25.87
CA ALA A 353 6.16 19.92 -26.71
C ALA A 353 6.09 18.59 -25.94
N LEU A 354 6.76 18.49 -24.79
CA LEU A 354 6.73 17.32 -23.92
C LEU A 354 5.59 17.37 -22.90
N VAL A 355 4.98 18.54 -22.70
CA VAL A 355 3.88 18.72 -21.75
C VAL A 355 2.62 18.05 -22.31
N PRO A 356 2.03 17.08 -21.58
CA PRO A 356 0.80 16.43 -22.02
C PRO A 356 -0.34 17.43 -22.24
N ASP A 357 -1.16 17.20 -23.25
CA ASP A 357 -2.37 17.98 -23.50
C ASP A 357 -3.37 17.75 -22.35
N LEU A 358 -3.97 18.82 -21.81
CA LEU A 358 -4.92 18.69 -20.69
C LEU A 358 -6.26 18.09 -21.14
N GLY A 359 -6.59 18.13 -22.43
CA GLY A 359 -7.72 17.46 -23.06
C GLY A 359 -9.12 18.01 -22.74
N LEU A 360 -9.20 19.04 -21.91
CA LEU A 360 -10.44 19.73 -21.52
C LEU A 360 -10.20 21.24 -21.54
N GLN A 361 -11.24 22.01 -21.87
CA GLN A 361 -11.22 23.46 -21.80
C GLN A 361 -11.92 23.91 -20.51
N ALA A 362 -11.47 25.01 -19.92
CA ALA A 362 -12.16 25.63 -18.79
C ALA A 362 -13.59 26.03 -19.18
N GLY A 363 -14.49 26.10 -18.20
CA GLY A 363 -15.82 26.68 -18.43
C GLY A 363 -16.82 25.80 -19.18
N LEU A 364 -16.59 24.49 -19.30
CA LEU A 364 -17.52 23.59 -19.99
C LEU A 364 -18.83 23.43 -19.20
N ASN A 365 -19.96 23.72 -19.84
CA ASN A 365 -21.32 23.59 -19.28
C ASN A 365 -21.47 24.17 -17.86
N PRO A 366 -21.32 25.49 -17.69
CA PRO A 366 -21.41 26.11 -16.38
C PRO A 366 -22.82 25.93 -15.80
N THR A 367 -22.89 25.47 -14.56
CA THR A 367 -24.15 25.25 -13.83
C THR A 367 -24.77 26.53 -13.27
N GLY A 368 -24.01 27.63 -13.25
CA GLY A 368 -24.39 28.89 -12.60
C GLY A 368 -24.03 28.97 -11.12
N THR A 369 -23.54 27.89 -10.50
CA THR A 369 -23.04 27.88 -9.09
C THR A 369 -21.52 27.99 -8.97
N GLY A 370 -20.81 28.18 -10.09
CA GLY A 370 -19.34 28.17 -10.15
C GLY A 370 -18.74 26.83 -10.58
N ASP A 371 -19.58 25.80 -10.76
CA ASP A 371 -19.17 24.47 -11.19
C ASP A 371 -19.41 24.25 -12.68
N CYS A 372 -18.46 23.55 -13.30
CA CYS A 372 -18.44 23.14 -14.70
C CYS A 372 -18.28 21.62 -14.82
N ASP A 373 -18.50 21.09 -16.02
CA ASP A 373 -18.36 19.68 -16.33
C ASP A 373 -16.89 19.32 -16.62
N GLY A 374 -16.33 18.40 -15.84
CA GLY A 374 -15.06 17.73 -16.10
C GLY A 374 -15.24 16.43 -16.88
N VAL A 375 -14.23 15.54 -16.81
CA VAL A 375 -14.33 14.20 -17.41
C VAL A 375 -15.53 13.42 -16.86
N ALA A 376 -16.08 12.54 -17.68
CA ALA A 376 -17.12 11.61 -17.25
C ALA A 376 -16.58 10.65 -16.18
N GLY A 377 -17.30 10.53 -15.06
CA GLY A 377 -17.04 9.54 -14.03
C GLY A 377 -17.48 8.13 -14.45
N ALA A 378 -17.31 7.16 -13.55
CA ALA A 378 -17.63 5.76 -13.80
C ALA A 378 -19.11 5.50 -14.17
N ASN A 379 -20.02 6.39 -13.72
CA ASN A 379 -21.43 6.35 -14.06
C ASN A 379 -21.77 7.04 -15.40
N GLY A 380 -20.75 7.48 -16.16
CA GLY A 380 -20.91 8.22 -17.41
C GLY A 380 -21.35 9.68 -17.23
N GLN A 381 -21.55 10.17 -16.00
CA GLN A 381 -21.91 11.55 -15.74
C GLN A 381 -20.65 12.40 -15.56
N PRO A 382 -20.59 13.63 -16.11
CA PRO A 382 -19.48 14.55 -15.87
C PRO A 382 -19.27 14.82 -14.38
N ILE A 383 -18.02 14.73 -13.93
CA ILE A 383 -17.65 15.12 -12.57
C ILE A 383 -17.66 16.65 -12.50
N LYS A 384 -18.30 17.22 -11.48
CA LYS A 384 -18.31 18.67 -11.29
C LYS A 384 -16.96 19.16 -10.79
N ILE A 385 -16.44 20.19 -11.46
CA ILE A 385 -15.16 20.84 -11.19
C ILE A 385 -15.34 22.36 -11.12
N PRO A 386 -14.44 23.11 -10.48
CA PRO A 386 -14.47 24.57 -10.57
C PRO A 386 -14.36 25.04 -12.02
N CYS A 387 -15.15 26.02 -12.45
CA CYS A 387 -15.14 26.49 -13.84
C CYS A 387 -13.81 27.10 -14.31
N GLN A 388 -12.92 27.46 -13.39
CA GLN A 388 -11.57 27.95 -13.68
C GLN A 388 -10.60 26.80 -14.02
N CYS A 389 -11.04 25.55 -13.89
CA CYS A 389 -10.25 24.38 -14.15
C CYS A 389 -10.63 23.71 -15.47
N PRO A 390 -9.65 23.25 -16.26
CA PRO A 390 -8.21 23.46 -16.08
C PRO A 390 -7.78 24.90 -16.42
N PRO A 391 -6.64 25.40 -15.91
CA PRO A 391 -6.05 26.64 -16.43
C PRO A 391 -5.75 26.52 -17.92
N ASP A 392 -5.54 27.64 -18.60
CA ASP A 392 -5.06 27.61 -19.99
C ASP A 392 -3.64 27.01 -20.06
N GLN A 393 -3.29 26.47 -21.22
CA GLN A 393 -2.06 25.71 -21.42
C GLN A 393 -0.80 26.55 -21.09
N ASP A 394 -0.77 27.84 -21.43
CA ASP A 394 0.39 28.69 -21.20
C ASP A 394 0.57 29.00 -19.70
N THR A 395 -0.51 29.28 -18.98
CA THR A 395 -0.50 29.46 -17.52
C THR A 395 -0.08 28.16 -16.81
N PHE A 396 -0.55 27.02 -17.31
CA PHE A 396 -0.15 25.71 -16.79
C PHE A 396 1.35 25.44 -17.00
N ILE A 397 1.87 25.65 -18.21
CA ILE A 397 3.28 25.43 -18.54
C ILE A 397 4.19 26.34 -17.70
N GLN A 398 3.80 27.59 -17.45
CA GLN A 398 4.55 28.48 -16.56
C GLN A 398 4.63 27.92 -15.14
N SER A 399 3.51 27.42 -14.61
CA SER A 399 3.46 26.81 -13.28
C SER A 399 4.30 25.54 -13.18
N LEU A 400 4.19 24.67 -14.20
CA LEU A 400 4.98 23.44 -14.30
C LEU A 400 6.48 23.74 -14.40
N THR A 401 6.86 24.74 -15.21
CA THR A 401 8.26 25.16 -15.35
C THR A 401 8.83 25.66 -14.02
N ALA A 402 8.04 26.43 -13.25
CA ALA A 402 8.45 26.88 -11.93
C ALA A 402 8.65 25.71 -10.95
N ASN A 403 7.74 24.73 -10.95
CA ASN A 403 7.84 23.54 -10.12
C ASN A 403 9.06 22.68 -10.47
N VAL A 404 9.29 22.42 -11.76
CA VAL A 404 10.43 21.62 -12.23
C VAL A 404 11.76 22.32 -11.94
N ALA A 405 11.82 23.65 -12.09
CA ALA A 405 13.01 24.41 -11.74
C ALA A 405 13.31 24.39 -10.23
N ALA A 406 12.27 24.32 -9.39
CA ALA A 406 12.41 24.18 -7.94
C ALA A 406 12.68 22.73 -7.50
N GLY A 407 12.39 21.74 -8.34
CA GLY A 407 12.39 20.31 -8.00
C GLY A 407 11.25 19.89 -7.06
N VAL A 408 10.34 20.82 -6.74
CA VAL A 408 9.20 20.66 -5.83
C VAL A 408 8.04 21.52 -6.31
N ALA A 409 6.81 21.25 -5.87
CA ALA A 409 5.69 22.14 -6.17
C ALA A 409 5.88 23.47 -5.41
N VAL A 410 5.96 24.61 -6.12
CA VAL A 410 6.32 25.91 -5.53
C VAL A 410 5.34 26.33 -4.43
N ASN A 411 4.06 26.00 -4.56
CA ASN A 411 3.04 26.29 -3.55
C ASN A 411 2.80 25.12 -2.57
N ASN A 412 3.52 24.01 -2.72
CA ASN A 412 3.51 22.87 -1.79
C ASN A 412 4.90 22.19 -1.77
N PRO A 413 5.90 22.81 -1.12
CA PRO A 413 7.31 22.40 -1.22
C PRO A 413 7.60 20.99 -0.71
N ASP A 414 6.69 20.41 0.08
CA ASP A 414 6.80 19.05 0.61
C ASP A 414 6.57 17.98 -0.48
N VAL A 415 6.06 18.38 -1.66
CA VAL A 415 5.82 17.47 -2.79
C VAL A 415 6.89 17.68 -3.85
N ALA A 416 7.71 16.65 -4.08
CA ALA A 416 8.73 16.64 -5.12
C ALA A 416 8.11 16.63 -6.53
N VAL A 417 8.74 17.34 -7.47
CA VAL A 417 8.31 17.37 -8.88
C VAL A 417 9.51 17.05 -9.76
N THR A 418 9.44 15.93 -10.47
CA THR A 418 10.43 15.53 -11.48
C THR A 418 9.76 15.43 -12.84
N PHE A 419 10.34 16.07 -13.86
CA PHE A 419 9.80 16.04 -15.22
C PHE A 419 10.80 15.39 -16.19
N PRO A 420 10.66 14.09 -16.46
CA PRO A 420 11.59 13.38 -17.32
C PRO A 420 11.43 13.79 -18.79
N THR A 421 12.55 13.91 -19.49
CA THR A 421 12.62 14.36 -20.90
C THR A 421 12.77 13.22 -21.90
N GLY A 422 12.84 11.96 -21.45
CA GLY A 422 12.95 10.81 -22.34
C GLY A 422 11.62 10.43 -23.00
N ASP A 423 11.65 9.52 -23.97
CA ASP A 423 10.48 9.15 -24.77
C ASP A 423 9.84 7.81 -24.34
N THR A 424 10.36 7.17 -23.28
CA THR A 424 9.84 5.87 -22.81
C THR A 424 8.43 6.01 -22.24
N PRO A 425 7.61 4.94 -22.22
CA PRO A 425 6.33 4.93 -21.53
C PRO A 425 6.46 5.37 -20.06
N GLU A 426 7.54 4.97 -19.39
CA GLU A 426 7.85 5.37 -18.01
C GLU A 426 8.09 6.88 -17.91
N ASP A 427 8.85 7.48 -18.83
CA ASP A 427 9.06 8.93 -18.87
C ASP A 427 7.73 9.66 -19.15
N GLN A 428 6.90 9.14 -20.05
CA GLN A 428 5.59 9.73 -20.36
C GLN A 428 4.65 9.69 -19.14
N VAL A 429 4.63 8.58 -18.40
CA VAL A 429 3.89 8.49 -17.12
C VAL A 429 4.43 9.49 -16.10
N GLY A 430 5.76 9.62 -15.98
CA GLY A 430 6.39 10.60 -15.08
C GLY A 430 5.99 12.04 -15.42
N ARG A 431 5.92 12.41 -16.71
CA ARG A 431 5.43 13.73 -17.13
C ARG A 431 3.95 13.96 -16.79
N ILE A 432 3.12 12.93 -16.95
CA ILE A 432 1.70 13.01 -16.57
C ILE A 432 1.57 13.18 -15.04
N GLN A 433 2.34 12.45 -14.25
CA GLN A 433 2.35 12.59 -12.78
C GLN A 433 2.79 14.01 -12.35
N ALA A 434 3.89 14.52 -12.90
CA ALA A 434 4.34 15.89 -12.66
C ALA A 434 3.28 16.94 -13.03
N SER A 435 2.53 16.67 -14.10
CA SER A 435 1.44 17.53 -14.56
C SER A 435 0.25 17.51 -13.59
N LEU A 436 -0.13 16.32 -13.10
CA LEU A 436 -1.20 16.16 -12.10
C LEU A 436 -0.83 16.83 -10.77
N VAL A 437 0.40 16.64 -10.29
CA VAL A 437 0.90 17.30 -9.07
C VAL A 437 0.87 18.82 -9.21
N THR A 438 1.31 19.34 -10.36
CA THR A 438 1.26 20.78 -10.64
C THR A 438 -0.17 21.30 -10.61
N LEU A 439 -1.13 20.63 -11.25
CA LEU A 439 -2.55 21.03 -11.25
C LEU A 439 -3.14 21.07 -9.84
N GLN A 440 -2.84 20.07 -9.01
CA GLN A 440 -3.40 19.94 -7.66
C GLN A 440 -2.83 20.96 -6.66
N ASN A 441 -1.68 21.58 -6.99
CA ASN A 441 -0.95 22.50 -6.11
C ASN A 441 -0.78 23.90 -6.72
N LEU A 442 -1.68 24.34 -7.62
CA LEU A 442 -1.60 25.66 -8.25
C LEU A 442 -1.76 26.82 -7.26
N GLU A 443 -2.51 26.64 -6.17
CA GLU A 443 -2.87 27.69 -5.20
C GLU A 443 -2.49 27.33 -3.75
N GLY A 444 -1.76 26.23 -3.55
CA GLY A 444 -1.36 25.73 -2.23
C GLY A 444 -1.51 24.21 -2.10
N PRO A 445 -1.20 23.63 -0.92
CA PRO A 445 -1.31 22.20 -0.69
C PRO A 445 -2.74 21.70 -0.91
N GLY A 446 -2.94 20.88 -1.95
CA GLY A 446 -4.26 20.34 -2.33
C GLY A 446 -5.26 21.40 -2.81
N LYS A 447 -4.82 22.64 -3.05
CA LYS A 447 -5.65 23.74 -3.56
C LYS A 447 -5.25 24.00 -5.00
N GLY A 448 -6.05 23.48 -5.92
CA GLY A 448 -5.82 23.61 -7.34
C GLY A 448 -6.91 22.91 -8.13
N CYS A 449 -6.59 22.50 -9.34
CA CYS A 449 -7.53 21.82 -10.21
C CYS A 449 -7.54 20.31 -9.95
N PRO A 450 -8.72 19.71 -9.70
CA PRO A 450 -8.84 18.27 -9.49
C PRO A 450 -8.44 17.53 -10.77
N ALA A 451 -7.91 16.31 -10.66
CA ALA A 451 -7.51 15.51 -11.82
C ALA A 451 -8.65 15.32 -12.85
N ALA A 452 -9.89 15.31 -12.38
CA ALA A 452 -11.09 15.24 -13.22
C ALA A 452 -11.28 16.45 -14.16
N SER A 453 -10.54 17.55 -13.99
CA SER A 453 -10.54 18.68 -14.91
C SER A 453 -9.68 18.46 -16.15
N THR A 454 -9.04 17.29 -16.28
CA THR A 454 -8.17 16.97 -17.42
C THR A 454 -8.34 15.51 -17.83
N THR A 455 -7.84 15.15 -19.01
CA THR A 455 -7.83 13.75 -19.48
C THR A 455 -6.56 13.00 -19.08
N LEU A 456 -5.70 13.60 -18.24
CA LEU A 456 -4.39 13.07 -17.87
C LEU A 456 -4.45 11.67 -17.26
N LEU A 457 -5.44 11.38 -16.39
CA LEU A 457 -5.62 10.04 -15.83
C LEU A 457 -5.97 9.00 -16.89
N ALA A 458 -6.75 9.37 -17.91
CA ALA A 458 -7.08 8.48 -19.02
C ALA A 458 -5.85 8.25 -19.92
N GLN A 459 -5.04 9.29 -20.15
CA GLN A 459 -3.78 9.18 -20.88
C GLN A 459 -2.79 8.25 -20.15
N MET A 460 -2.65 8.40 -18.83
CA MET A 460 -1.80 7.54 -18.01
C MET A 460 -2.24 6.08 -18.10
N LYS A 461 -3.55 5.82 -17.98
CA LYS A 461 -4.11 4.46 -18.13
C LYS A 461 -3.88 3.89 -19.53
N ALA A 462 -3.95 4.72 -20.58
CA ALA A 462 -3.69 4.28 -21.94
C ALA A 462 -2.23 3.88 -22.15
N LEU A 463 -1.28 4.56 -21.51
CA LEU A 463 0.14 4.22 -21.57
C LEU A 463 0.48 2.95 -20.79
N GLN A 464 -0.18 2.70 -19.66
CA GLN A 464 0.00 1.49 -18.85
C GLN A 464 -0.57 0.22 -19.50
N GLY A 465 -1.39 0.38 -20.55
CA GLY A 465 -1.98 -0.73 -21.31
C GLY A 465 -1.22 -1.08 -22.60
N GLN A 466 -0.13 -0.36 -22.91
CA GLN A 466 0.78 -0.64 -24.03
C GLN A 466 1.96 -1.49 -23.56
#